data_AF-A0A1Q2CKM1-F1
#
_entry.id   AF-A0A1Q2CKM1-F1
#
_cell.length_a   1.000
_cell.length_b   1.000
_cell.length_c   1.000
_cell.angle_alpha   90.00
_cell.angle_beta   90.00
_cell.angle_gamma   90.00
#
_symmetry.space_group_name_H-M   'P 1'
#
loop_
_entity.id
_entity.type
_entity.pdbx_description
1 polymer ?
#
loop_
_entity_poly.entity_id
_entity_poly.type
_entity_poly.pdbx_seq_one_letter_code
_entity_poly.pdbx_strand_id
1 'polypeptide(L)'
;MSAVRSFLAFVILLMAVASAVAGVGARWVDAVARTQEPAEMIVAPLATDRSVRSAIASELETAAKREIPEAVDQIPNLRATLEALLATAVDNALEDPGVENAWKQTITASRVALVEDLDAYRSDAAETPTIWLDLSPFVTLGREKLLAAADETVRPYLEQVAWDKDVRVALGRPDATVTKLASETIAMAQHWKWMFVATALLGVLGLLIGSRRGRWVASILAALLGLGGVVLGRFALGRFRMPRADSVEGAVTGRLADGAVASLLEWTAQVPWWLLGVVGVSVVALSVAAMTKKPPAPEPDPG
;
A
#
# COMPACT_ATOMS: atom_id res chain seq x y z
N MET A 1 26.43 8.14 -38.71
CA MET A 1 25.99 9.02 -37.59
C MET A 1 24.52 8.86 -37.19
N SER A 2 23.58 8.47 -38.07
CA SER A 2 22.15 8.34 -37.72
C SER A 2 21.83 7.16 -36.79
N ALA A 3 22.54 6.04 -36.89
CA ALA A 3 22.33 4.85 -36.06
C ALA A 3 22.65 5.09 -34.58
N VAL A 4 23.83 5.65 -34.29
CA VAL A 4 24.27 5.98 -32.92
C VAL A 4 23.28 6.94 -32.23
N ARG A 5 22.83 7.99 -32.94
CA ARG A 5 21.82 8.92 -32.40
C ARG A 5 20.47 8.26 -32.14
N SER A 6 20.07 7.28 -32.96
CA SER A 6 18.81 6.57 -32.80
C SER A 6 18.88 5.54 -31.66
N PHE A 7 20.03 4.89 -31.48
CA PHE A 7 20.29 4.03 -30.33
C PHE A 7 20.33 4.81 -29.02
N LEU A 8 21.03 5.95 -28.99
CA LEU A 8 21.07 6.81 -27.80
C LEU A 8 19.67 7.33 -27.44
N ALA A 9 18.87 7.76 -28.44
CA ALA A 9 17.48 8.13 -28.23
C ALA A 9 16.66 6.98 -27.64
N PHE A 10 16.84 5.76 -28.12
CA PHE A 10 16.18 4.57 -27.58
C PHE A 10 16.54 4.33 -26.10
N VAL A 11 17.82 4.36 -25.75
CA VAL A 11 18.25 4.16 -24.36
C VAL A 11 17.65 5.22 -23.43
N ILE A 12 17.68 6.49 -23.84
CA ILE A 12 17.11 7.60 -23.05
C ILE A 12 15.59 7.44 -22.90
N LEU A 13 14.88 7.08 -23.96
CA LEU A 13 13.44 6.86 -23.91
C LEU A 13 13.08 5.63 -23.07
N LEU A 14 13.90 4.59 -23.08
CA LEU A 14 13.73 3.44 -22.21
C LEU A 14 13.92 3.81 -20.74
N MET A 15 14.91 4.65 -20.41
CA MET A 15 15.07 5.20 -19.06
C MET A 15 13.90 6.10 -18.66
N ALA A 16 13.33 6.87 -19.60
CA ALA A 16 12.12 7.66 -19.35
C ALA A 16 10.94 6.75 -18.98
N VAL A 17 10.71 5.67 -19.74
CA VAL A 17 9.65 4.70 -19.46
C VAL A 17 9.87 4.00 -18.12
N ALA A 18 11.10 3.57 -17.82
CA ALA A 18 11.44 2.96 -16.53
C ALA A 18 11.19 3.93 -15.37
N SER A 19 11.58 5.21 -15.52
CA SER A 19 11.33 6.27 -14.53
C SER A 19 9.83 6.52 -14.33
N ALA A 20 9.03 6.45 -15.39
CA ALA A 20 7.59 6.62 -15.31
C ALA A 20 6.94 5.49 -14.50
N VAL A 21 7.32 4.24 -14.79
CA VAL A 21 6.81 3.05 -14.09
C VAL A 21 7.23 3.07 -12.62
N ALA A 22 8.51 3.37 -12.35
CA ALA A 22 9.02 3.54 -11.00
C ALA A 22 8.30 4.67 -10.26
N GLY A 23 8.02 5.79 -10.93
CA GLY A 23 7.27 6.92 -10.37
C GLY A 23 5.83 6.57 -10.00
N VAL A 24 5.16 5.73 -10.80
CA VAL A 24 3.82 5.22 -10.47
C VAL A 24 3.85 4.32 -9.23
N GLY A 25 4.83 3.41 -9.14
CA GLY A 25 5.02 2.55 -7.97
C GLY A 25 5.38 3.34 -6.71
N ALA A 26 6.30 4.30 -6.82
CA ALA A 26 6.68 5.22 -5.76
C ALA A 26 5.48 6.03 -5.25
N ARG A 27 4.64 6.55 -6.16
CA ARG A 27 3.41 7.25 -5.79
C ARG A 27 2.44 6.35 -5.04
N TRP A 28 2.32 5.08 -5.44
CA TRP A 28 1.48 4.12 -4.72
C TRP A 28 2.01 3.87 -3.30
N VAL A 29 3.32 3.62 -3.14
CA VAL A 29 3.94 3.44 -1.82
C VAL A 29 3.71 4.67 -0.94
N ASP A 30 3.94 5.87 -1.47
CA ASP A 30 3.74 7.14 -0.75
C ASP A 30 2.27 7.30 -0.31
N ALA A 31 1.33 6.96 -1.20
CA ALA A 31 -0.10 7.00 -0.90
C ALA A 31 -0.47 5.98 0.18
N VAL A 32 0.00 4.74 0.10
CA VAL A 32 -0.26 3.71 1.12
C VAL A 32 0.36 4.06 2.47
N ALA A 33 1.53 4.69 2.49
CA ALA A 33 2.23 5.05 3.72
C ALA A 33 1.64 6.31 4.39
N ARG A 34 1.28 7.33 3.60
CA ARG A 34 0.95 8.66 4.12
C ARG A 34 -0.51 9.06 4.00
N THR A 35 -1.33 8.28 3.28
CA THR A 35 -2.77 8.57 3.13
C THR A 35 -3.63 7.41 3.61
N GLN A 36 -4.86 7.74 4.03
CA GLN A 36 -5.76 6.80 4.70
C GLN A 36 -6.44 5.83 3.72
N GLU A 37 -7.05 6.37 2.68
CA GLU A 37 -7.92 5.61 1.76
C GLU A 37 -7.24 4.39 1.10
N PRO A 38 -5.99 4.46 0.57
CA PRO A 38 -5.37 3.29 -0.05
C PRO A 38 -5.04 2.18 0.93
N ALA A 39 -4.66 2.54 2.17
CA ALA A 39 -4.39 1.56 3.22
C ALA A 39 -5.68 0.86 3.66
N GLU A 40 -6.79 1.58 3.76
CA GLU A 40 -8.10 1.01 4.08
C GLU A 40 -8.57 -0.01 3.04
N MET A 41 -8.39 0.27 1.75
CA MET A 41 -8.77 -0.68 0.70
C MET A 41 -7.99 -2.00 0.78
N ILE A 42 -6.71 -1.96 1.17
CA ILE A 42 -5.86 -3.15 1.31
C ILE A 42 -6.37 -4.06 2.42
N VAL A 43 -6.88 -3.47 3.50
CA VAL A 43 -7.24 -4.19 4.74
C VAL A 43 -8.74 -4.35 4.94
N ALA A 44 -9.59 -3.74 4.11
CA ALA A 44 -11.04 -3.90 4.16
C ALA A 44 -11.49 -5.38 4.15
N PRO A 45 -10.87 -6.30 3.37
CA PRO A 45 -11.23 -7.71 3.42
C PRO A 45 -10.99 -8.36 4.79
N LEU A 46 -10.01 -7.90 5.56
CA LEU A 46 -9.71 -8.43 6.91
C LEU A 46 -10.82 -8.10 7.91
N ALA A 47 -11.46 -6.93 7.76
CA ALA A 47 -12.54 -6.50 8.65
C ALA A 47 -13.76 -7.44 8.63
N THR A 48 -13.91 -8.25 7.58
CA THR A 48 -15.02 -9.20 7.40
C THR A 48 -14.57 -10.66 7.58
N ASP A 49 -13.29 -10.91 7.80
CA ASP A 49 -12.77 -12.26 7.99
C ASP A 49 -13.10 -12.75 9.42
N ARG A 50 -13.82 -13.87 9.50
CA ARG A 50 -14.28 -14.44 10.78
C ARG A 50 -13.11 -14.82 11.70
N SER A 51 -12.00 -15.30 11.13
CA SER A 51 -10.83 -15.70 11.92
C SER A 51 -10.15 -14.49 12.57
N VAL A 52 -10.05 -13.39 11.82
CA VAL A 52 -9.48 -12.12 12.30
C VAL A 52 -10.36 -11.51 13.37
N ARG A 53 -11.68 -11.46 13.15
CA ARG A 53 -12.65 -10.99 14.16
C ARG A 53 -12.57 -11.80 15.45
N SER A 54 -12.51 -13.13 15.35
CA SER A 54 -12.40 -14.00 16.53
C SER A 54 -11.09 -13.79 17.30
N ALA A 55 -9.97 -13.55 16.60
CA ALA A 55 -8.69 -13.25 17.23
C ALA A 55 -8.72 -11.90 17.96
N ILE A 56 -9.30 -10.88 17.33
CA ILE A 56 -9.48 -9.55 17.95
C ILE A 56 -10.40 -9.65 19.17
N ALA A 57 -11.51 -10.39 19.07
CA ALA A 57 -12.41 -10.63 20.20
C ALA A 57 -11.66 -11.23 21.40
N SER A 58 -10.90 -12.29 21.16
CA SER A 58 -10.10 -12.96 22.19
C SER A 58 -9.10 -12.03 22.87
N GLU A 59 -8.45 -11.15 22.10
CA GLU A 59 -7.47 -10.21 22.68
C GLU A 59 -8.12 -9.04 23.41
N LEU A 60 -9.23 -8.53 22.91
CA LEU A 60 -10.02 -7.52 23.63
C LEU A 60 -10.58 -8.09 24.93
N GLU A 61 -11.08 -9.32 24.94
CA GLU A 61 -11.56 -9.99 26.13
C GLU A 61 -10.41 -10.21 27.14
N THR A 62 -9.26 -10.67 26.67
CA THR A 62 -8.07 -10.87 27.53
C THR A 62 -7.57 -9.56 28.12
N ALA A 63 -7.51 -8.49 27.32
CA ALA A 63 -7.15 -7.16 27.78
C ALA A 63 -8.16 -6.63 28.80
N ALA A 64 -9.46 -6.71 28.51
CA ALA A 64 -10.51 -6.23 29.40
C ALA A 64 -10.53 -6.98 30.75
N LYS A 65 -10.26 -8.30 30.76
CA LYS A 65 -10.16 -9.10 31.98
C LYS A 65 -9.00 -8.69 32.89
N ARG A 66 -7.88 -8.27 32.31
CA ARG A 66 -6.71 -7.78 33.07
C ARG A 66 -6.98 -6.46 33.78
N GLU A 67 -7.87 -5.64 33.22
CA GLU A 67 -8.23 -4.33 33.78
C GLU A 67 -9.30 -4.40 34.88
N ILE A 68 -9.87 -5.58 35.17
CA ILE A 68 -10.81 -5.74 36.28
C ILE A 68 -10.06 -5.57 37.61
N PRO A 69 -10.40 -4.56 38.44
CA PRO A 69 -9.70 -4.32 39.70
C PRO A 69 -9.82 -5.51 40.65
N GLU A 70 -8.74 -5.85 41.38
CA GLU A 70 -8.75 -6.91 42.39
C GLU A 70 -9.77 -6.67 43.51
N ALA A 71 -10.18 -5.41 43.74
CA ALA A 71 -11.24 -5.08 44.70
C ALA A 71 -12.58 -5.75 44.38
N VAL A 72 -12.82 -6.11 43.11
CA VAL A 72 -14.00 -6.85 42.65
C VAL A 72 -14.06 -8.26 43.25
N ASP A 73 -12.90 -8.87 43.55
CA ASP A 73 -12.82 -10.22 44.12
C ASP A 73 -13.40 -10.33 45.53
N GLN A 74 -13.59 -9.18 46.20
CA GLN A 74 -14.17 -9.11 47.53
C GLN A 74 -15.70 -9.27 47.52
N ILE A 75 -16.35 -9.17 46.34
CA ILE A 75 -17.79 -9.28 46.18
C ILE A 75 -18.12 -10.63 45.52
N PRO A 76 -18.90 -11.52 46.18
CA PRO A 76 -19.22 -12.83 45.65
C PRO A 76 -19.85 -12.75 44.25
N ASN A 77 -19.34 -13.56 43.32
CA ASN A 77 -19.78 -13.68 41.93
C ASN A 77 -19.64 -12.42 41.05
N LEU A 78 -19.17 -11.28 41.58
CA LEU A 78 -19.12 -10.04 40.79
C LEU A 78 -18.10 -10.12 39.64
N ARG A 79 -16.91 -10.71 39.88
CA ARG A 79 -15.92 -10.91 38.82
C ARG A 79 -16.49 -11.75 37.67
N ALA A 80 -17.10 -12.90 37.97
CA ALA A 80 -17.69 -13.77 36.96
C ALA A 80 -18.80 -13.05 36.16
N THR A 81 -19.62 -12.24 36.83
CA THR A 81 -20.64 -11.42 36.18
C THR A 81 -20.02 -10.37 35.25
N LEU A 82 -18.98 -9.67 35.70
CA LEU A 82 -18.27 -8.68 34.87
C LEU A 82 -17.58 -9.33 33.67
N GLU A 83 -16.92 -10.47 33.85
CA GLU A 83 -16.30 -11.22 32.75
C GLU A 83 -17.32 -11.66 31.69
N ALA A 84 -18.49 -12.16 32.12
CA ALA A 84 -19.57 -12.53 31.20
C ALA A 84 -20.17 -11.32 30.46
N LEU A 85 -20.33 -10.19 31.16
CA LEU A 85 -20.77 -8.93 30.56
C LEU A 85 -19.74 -8.39 29.55
N LEU A 86 -18.45 -8.48 29.87
CA LEU A 86 -17.37 -8.07 28.97
C LEU A 86 -17.33 -8.93 27.70
N ALA A 87 -17.41 -10.26 27.83
CA ALA A 87 -17.45 -11.15 26.68
C ALA A 87 -18.65 -10.82 25.76
N THR A 88 -19.84 -10.64 26.34
CA THR A 88 -21.05 -10.24 25.61
C THR A 88 -20.90 -8.86 24.96
N ALA A 89 -20.26 -7.91 25.65
CA ALA A 89 -20.03 -6.56 25.13
C ALA A 89 -19.02 -6.56 23.98
N VAL A 90 -17.98 -7.38 24.03
CA VAL A 90 -17.00 -7.54 22.93
C VAL A 90 -17.68 -8.13 21.70
N ASP A 91 -18.48 -9.20 21.87
CA ASP A 91 -19.22 -9.81 20.76
C ASP A 91 -20.20 -8.81 20.12
N ASN A 92 -21.01 -8.14 20.94
CA ASN A 92 -21.95 -7.12 20.45
C ASN A 92 -21.23 -5.92 19.81
N ALA A 93 -20.09 -5.50 20.36
CA ALA A 93 -19.30 -4.41 19.80
C ALA A 93 -18.74 -4.77 18.43
N LEU A 94 -18.42 -6.04 18.16
CA LEU A 94 -17.93 -6.52 16.85
C LEU A 94 -19.04 -6.70 15.80
N GLU A 95 -20.30 -6.66 16.22
CA GLU A 95 -21.47 -6.62 15.34
C GLU A 95 -22.01 -5.19 15.13
N ASP A 96 -21.48 -4.21 15.86
CA ASP A 96 -21.95 -2.83 15.83
C ASP A 96 -21.63 -2.12 14.51
N PRO A 97 -22.49 -1.20 14.01
CA PRO A 97 -22.16 -0.35 12.87
C PRO A 97 -20.87 0.49 13.06
N GLY A 98 -20.49 0.79 14.31
CA GLY A 98 -19.26 1.51 14.67
C GLY A 98 -17.97 0.72 14.41
N VAL A 99 -18.04 -0.59 14.16
CA VAL A 99 -16.87 -1.46 13.88
C VAL A 99 -16.09 -0.99 12.67
N GLU A 100 -16.78 -0.55 11.62
CA GLU A 100 -16.11 -0.08 10.41
C GLU A 100 -15.21 1.13 10.72
N ASN A 101 -15.71 2.05 11.54
CA ASN A 101 -14.95 3.23 11.95
C ASN A 101 -13.78 2.86 12.88
N ALA A 102 -14.01 1.97 13.87
CA ALA A 102 -12.95 1.47 14.74
C ALA A 102 -11.84 0.75 13.95
N TRP A 103 -12.21 -0.02 12.92
CA TRP A 103 -11.27 -0.66 12.01
C TRP A 103 -10.45 0.37 11.23
N LYS A 104 -11.09 1.39 10.62
CA LYS A 104 -10.41 2.46 9.89
C LYS A 104 -9.40 3.21 10.76
N GLN A 105 -9.76 3.49 12.02
CA GLN A 105 -8.88 4.13 12.99
C GLN A 105 -7.71 3.20 13.39
N THR A 106 -7.98 1.93 13.66
CA THR A 106 -6.97 0.90 13.98
C THR A 106 -5.89 0.85 12.90
N ILE A 107 -6.32 0.75 11.64
CA ILE A 107 -5.43 0.70 10.48
C ILE A 107 -4.64 2.00 10.32
N THR A 108 -5.30 3.14 10.52
CA THR A 108 -4.66 4.44 10.40
C THR A 108 -3.59 4.64 11.46
N ALA A 109 -3.89 4.33 12.73
CA ALA A 109 -2.95 4.43 13.84
C ALA A 109 -1.76 3.47 13.64
N SER A 110 -2.03 2.21 13.30
CA SER A 110 -1.01 1.20 13.02
C SER A 110 -0.10 1.60 11.87
N ARG A 111 -0.66 2.16 10.79
CA ARG A 111 0.11 2.68 9.64
C ARG A 111 1.04 3.82 10.06
N VAL A 112 0.52 4.80 10.79
CA VAL A 112 1.29 5.98 11.22
C VAL A 112 2.46 5.53 12.10
N ALA A 113 2.20 4.69 13.11
CA ALA A 113 3.23 4.15 13.99
C ALA A 113 4.30 3.36 13.20
N LEU A 114 3.89 2.49 12.27
CA LEU A 114 4.84 1.73 11.45
C LEU A 114 5.73 2.64 10.59
N VAL A 115 5.19 3.71 10.02
CA VAL A 115 5.97 4.66 9.21
C VAL A 115 6.97 5.43 10.08
N GLU A 116 6.54 5.87 11.27
CA GLU A 116 7.42 6.53 12.24
C GLU A 116 8.56 5.61 12.69
N ASP A 117 8.24 4.36 13.01
CA ASP A 117 9.22 3.34 13.40
C ASP A 117 10.23 3.04 12.28
N LEU A 118 9.78 2.97 11.03
CA LEU A 118 10.67 2.78 9.87
C LEU A 118 11.54 4.02 9.58
N ASP A 119 11.02 5.23 9.85
CA ASP A 119 11.79 6.46 9.76
C ASP A 119 12.87 6.55 10.87
N ALA A 120 12.53 6.12 12.08
CA ALA A 120 13.47 6.01 13.20
C ALA A 120 14.56 4.97 12.92
N TYR A 121 14.20 3.77 12.44
CA TYR A 121 15.15 2.71 12.09
C TYR A 121 16.17 3.15 11.03
N ARG A 122 15.75 3.99 10.07
CA ARG A 122 16.67 4.53 9.06
C ARG A 122 17.73 5.45 9.67
N SER A 123 17.36 6.17 10.72
CA SER A 123 18.24 7.12 11.40
C SER A 123 19.18 6.40 12.37
N ASP A 124 18.67 5.38 13.05
CA ASP A 124 19.41 4.56 14.01
C ASP A 124 18.99 3.09 13.84
N ALA A 125 19.77 2.33 13.07
CA ALA A 125 19.48 0.94 12.69
C ALA A 125 19.75 -0.07 13.82
N ALA A 126 19.49 0.33 15.07
CA ALA A 126 19.80 -0.45 16.26
C ALA A 126 18.87 -1.66 16.43
N GLU A 127 17.56 -1.49 16.24
CA GLU A 127 16.59 -2.57 16.38
C GLU A 127 15.50 -2.52 15.29
N THR A 128 15.20 -3.67 14.69
CA THR A 128 14.10 -3.81 13.73
C THR A 128 12.76 -3.59 14.42
N PRO A 129 11.88 -2.74 13.87
CA PRO A 129 10.61 -2.42 14.49
C PRO A 129 9.66 -3.62 14.45
N THR A 130 8.88 -3.76 15.51
CA THR A 130 7.76 -4.71 15.55
C THR A 130 6.57 -4.08 14.86
N ILE A 131 5.88 -4.84 14.01
CA ILE A 131 4.64 -4.37 13.40
C ILE A 131 3.52 -4.55 14.42
N TRP A 132 2.89 -3.44 14.81
CA TRP A 132 1.80 -3.45 15.78
C TRP A 132 0.45 -3.22 15.10
N LEU A 133 -0.58 -3.91 15.57
CA LEU A 133 -1.98 -3.61 15.30
C LEU A 133 -2.57 -2.91 16.53
N ASP A 134 -2.93 -1.65 16.38
CA ASP A 134 -3.50 -0.83 17.45
C ASP A 134 -5.01 -1.09 17.62
N LEU A 135 -5.40 -1.75 18.72
CA LEU A 135 -6.78 -2.08 19.03
C LEU A 135 -7.46 -1.05 19.96
N SER A 136 -6.80 0.04 20.32
CA SER A 136 -7.37 1.07 21.19
C SER A 136 -8.69 1.68 20.67
N PRO A 137 -8.92 1.82 19.35
CA PRO A 137 -10.23 2.21 18.82
C PRO A 137 -11.34 1.20 19.16
N PHE A 138 -11.03 -0.10 19.20
CA PHE A 138 -11.99 -1.13 19.62
C PHE A 138 -12.25 -1.11 21.12
N VAL A 139 -11.23 -0.85 21.94
CA VAL A 139 -11.40 -0.66 23.39
C VAL A 139 -12.32 0.53 23.65
N THR A 140 -12.14 1.63 22.92
CA THR A 140 -12.98 2.82 23.02
C THR A 140 -14.43 2.50 22.66
N LEU A 141 -14.65 1.83 21.52
CA LEU A 141 -15.99 1.40 21.10
C LEU A 141 -16.63 0.45 22.13
N GLY A 142 -15.90 -0.57 22.58
CA GLY A 142 -16.36 -1.53 23.57
C GLY A 142 -16.76 -0.87 24.89
N ARG A 143 -15.97 0.10 25.37
CA ARG A 143 -16.29 0.89 26.55
C ARG A 143 -17.57 1.70 26.37
N GLU A 144 -17.73 2.41 25.26
CA GLU A 144 -18.93 3.19 24.98
C GLU A 144 -20.19 2.30 25.00
N LYS A 145 -20.13 1.12 24.40
CA LYS A 145 -21.24 0.17 24.37
C LYS A 145 -21.51 -0.45 25.74
N LEU A 146 -20.47 -0.81 26.47
CA LEU A 146 -20.58 -1.38 27.81
C LEU A 146 -21.22 -0.37 28.78
N LEU A 147 -20.80 0.89 28.76
CA LEU A 147 -21.41 1.94 29.61
C LEU A 147 -22.87 2.22 29.24
N ALA A 148 -23.20 2.15 27.95
CA ALA A 148 -24.58 2.30 27.47
C ALA A 148 -25.48 1.12 27.91
N ALA A 149 -24.94 -0.10 27.97
CA ALA A 149 -25.67 -1.30 28.36
C ALA A 149 -25.67 -1.58 29.87
N ALA A 150 -24.76 -0.96 30.63
CA ALA A 150 -24.62 -1.20 32.07
C ALA A 150 -25.78 -0.60 32.88
N ASP A 151 -26.32 -1.41 33.79
CA ASP A 151 -27.30 -1.01 34.80
C ASP A 151 -26.70 0.02 35.79
N GLU A 152 -27.57 0.82 36.42
CA GLU A 152 -27.17 1.88 37.37
C GLU A 152 -26.31 1.36 38.53
N THR A 153 -26.47 0.09 38.90
CA THR A 153 -25.70 -0.55 39.99
C THR A 153 -24.24 -0.82 39.61
N VAL A 154 -23.96 -1.08 38.33
CA VAL A 154 -22.62 -1.51 37.85
C VAL A 154 -21.85 -0.35 37.20
N ARG A 155 -22.56 0.64 36.67
CA ARG A 155 -21.98 1.81 35.99
C ARG A 155 -20.90 2.54 36.81
N PRO A 156 -21.07 2.84 38.11
CA PRO A 156 -20.04 3.55 38.89
C PRO A 156 -18.72 2.78 39.01
N TYR A 157 -18.77 1.45 38.93
CA TYR A 157 -17.58 0.60 38.96
C TYR A 157 -16.89 0.58 37.60
N LEU A 158 -17.66 0.51 36.50
CA LEU A 158 -17.12 0.53 35.14
C LEU A 158 -16.49 1.86 34.74
N GLU A 159 -16.99 2.98 35.29
CA GLU A 159 -16.41 4.31 35.08
C GLU A 159 -15.05 4.48 35.78
N GLN A 160 -14.80 3.72 36.85
CA GLN A 160 -13.54 3.74 37.60
C GLN A 160 -12.48 2.80 37.02
N VAL A 161 -12.84 1.88 36.11
CA VAL A 161 -11.89 1.03 35.41
C VAL A 161 -10.98 1.90 34.55
N ALA A 162 -9.67 1.82 34.80
CA ALA A 162 -8.65 2.51 34.02
C ALA A 162 -8.37 1.71 32.74
N TRP A 163 -9.27 1.83 31.76
CA TRP A 163 -9.11 1.16 30.47
C TRP A 163 -7.76 1.48 29.84
N ASP A 164 -6.92 0.46 29.63
CA ASP A 164 -5.66 0.62 28.93
C ASP A 164 -5.92 1.21 27.53
N LYS A 165 -5.23 2.30 27.24
CA LYS A 165 -5.32 3.03 25.97
C LYS A 165 -4.26 2.56 24.97
N ASP A 166 -3.40 1.62 25.35
CA ASP A 166 -2.32 1.09 24.53
C ASP A 166 -2.47 -0.43 24.30
N VAL A 167 -3.68 -0.88 23.96
CA VAL A 167 -3.91 -2.28 23.59
C VAL A 167 -3.41 -2.51 22.17
N ARG A 168 -2.22 -3.12 22.04
CA ARG A 168 -1.58 -3.41 20.76
C ARG A 168 -1.27 -4.89 20.62
N VAL A 169 -1.49 -5.43 19.42
CA VAL A 169 -1.15 -6.82 19.08
C VAL A 169 0.08 -6.83 18.16
N ALA A 170 1.09 -7.61 18.51
CA ALA A 170 2.26 -7.80 17.66
C ALA A 170 1.90 -8.69 16.46
N LEU A 171 2.05 -8.15 15.24
CA LEU A 171 1.89 -8.87 13.98
C LEU A 171 3.19 -9.52 13.48
N GLY A 172 4.25 -9.41 14.28
CA GLY A 172 5.57 -9.96 13.98
C GLY A 172 6.62 -8.88 13.73
N ARG A 173 7.85 -9.34 13.58
CA ARG A 173 9.04 -8.49 13.38
C ARG A 173 9.70 -8.90 12.07
N PRO A 174 9.66 -8.04 11.03
CA PRO A 174 10.38 -8.31 9.79
C PRO A 174 11.89 -8.38 10.05
N ASP A 175 12.59 -9.18 9.25
CA ASP A 175 14.05 -9.22 9.32
C ASP A 175 14.67 -7.86 8.94
N ALA A 176 15.96 -7.68 9.26
CA ALA A 176 16.67 -6.43 9.02
C ALA A 176 16.75 -6.05 7.53
N THR A 177 16.75 -7.03 6.62
CA THR A 177 16.82 -6.81 5.17
C THR A 177 15.48 -6.25 4.67
N VAL A 178 14.38 -6.87 5.07
CA VAL A 178 13.02 -6.41 4.72
C VAL A 178 12.75 -5.04 5.32
N THR A 179 13.09 -4.84 6.60
CA THR A 179 12.95 -3.55 7.29
C THR A 179 13.74 -2.46 6.58
N LYS A 180 15.02 -2.72 6.26
CA LYS A 180 15.86 -1.75 5.54
C LYS A 180 15.25 -1.40 4.19
N LEU A 181 14.87 -2.41 3.40
CA LEU A 181 14.28 -2.20 2.08
C LEU A 181 12.97 -1.41 2.17
N ALA A 182 12.10 -1.71 3.13
CA ALA A 182 10.87 -0.96 3.38
C ALA A 182 11.17 0.51 3.75
N SER A 183 12.09 0.73 4.68
CA SER A 183 12.48 2.09 5.13
C SER A 183 13.07 2.93 4.00
N GLU A 184 13.91 2.36 3.14
CA GLU A 184 14.50 3.03 1.98
C GLU A 184 13.45 3.28 0.90
N THR A 185 12.55 2.31 0.67
CA THR A 185 11.49 2.43 -0.33
C THR A 185 10.52 3.54 0.04
N ILE A 186 10.08 3.64 1.29
CA ILE A 186 9.20 4.73 1.76
C ILE A 186 9.91 6.09 1.66
N ALA A 187 11.21 6.16 1.98
CA ALA A 187 11.99 7.39 1.84
C ALA A 187 12.20 7.82 0.38
N MET A 188 12.34 6.87 -0.54
CA MET A 188 12.41 7.16 -1.97
C MET A 188 11.04 7.55 -2.52
N ALA A 189 9.98 6.90 -2.03
CA ALA A 189 8.60 7.08 -2.47
C ALA A 189 8.12 8.53 -2.33
N GLN A 190 8.50 9.24 -1.26
CA GLN A 190 8.13 10.65 -1.05
C GLN A 190 8.62 11.57 -2.19
N HIS A 191 9.64 11.14 -2.95
CA HIS A 191 10.22 11.88 -4.07
C HIS A 191 9.62 11.48 -5.43
N TRP A 192 8.46 10.78 -5.47
CA TRP A 192 7.82 10.30 -6.70
C TRP A 192 7.64 11.39 -7.77
N LYS A 193 7.39 12.64 -7.36
CA LYS A 193 7.25 13.79 -8.29
C LYS A 193 8.51 13.98 -9.13
N TRP A 194 9.69 13.79 -8.55
CA TRP A 194 10.97 13.90 -9.28
C TRP A 194 11.14 12.81 -10.32
N MET A 195 10.58 11.61 -10.12
CA MET A 195 10.60 10.57 -11.14
C MET A 195 9.77 10.96 -12.37
N PHE A 196 8.63 11.65 -12.19
CA PHE A 196 7.87 12.19 -13.31
C PHE A 196 8.57 13.36 -14.00
N VAL A 197 9.25 14.22 -13.24
CA VAL A 197 10.11 15.28 -13.82
C VAL A 197 11.23 14.67 -14.66
N ALA A 198 11.94 13.67 -14.12
CA ALA A 198 12.98 12.94 -14.85
C ALA A 198 12.43 12.26 -16.11
N THR A 199 11.26 11.63 -16.01
CA THR A 199 10.55 11.05 -17.16
C THR A 199 10.31 12.08 -18.26
N ALA A 200 9.81 13.26 -17.90
CA ALA A 200 9.54 14.33 -18.86
C ALA A 200 10.83 14.85 -19.52
N LEU A 201 11.87 15.11 -18.72
CA LEU A 201 13.17 15.58 -19.21
C LEU A 201 13.83 14.57 -20.13
N LEU A 202 13.89 13.29 -19.72
CA LEU A 202 14.44 12.21 -20.53
C LEU A 202 13.61 12.00 -21.80
N GLY A 203 12.28 12.04 -21.70
CA GLY A 203 11.38 11.94 -22.84
C GLY A 203 11.67 13.01 -23.90
N VAL A 204 11.75 14.27 -23.48
CA VAL A 204 12.08 15.40 -24.37
C VAL A 204 13.48 15.23 -24.95
N LEU A 205 14.48 14.91 -24.13
CA LEU A 205 15.86 14.76 -24.56
C LEU A 205 16.02 13.62 -25.58
N GLY A 206 15.37 12.48 -25.34
CA GLY A 206 15.37 11.33 -26.25
C GLY A 206 14.76 11.67 -27.62
N LEU A 207 13.66 12.44 -27.63
CA LEU A 207 13.04 12.91 -28.87
C LEU A 207 13.88 13.95 -29.62
N LEU A 208 14.61 14.81 -28.92
CA LEU A 208 15.48 15.84 -29.51
C LEU A 208 16.75 15.25 -30.16
N ILE A 209 17.39 14.28 -29.49
CA ILE A 209 18.62 13.65 -29.97
C ILE A 209 18.35 12.74 -31.18
N GLY A 210 17.17 12.11 -31.22
CA GLY A 210 16.84 11.13 -32.23
C GLY A 210 16.74 11.72 -33.64
N SER A 211 17.16 10.93 -34.62
CA SER A 211 16.98 11.28 -36.04
C SER A 211 15.49 11.42 -36.39
N ARG A 212 15.15 12.12 -37.48
CA ARG A 212 13.77 12.51 -37.83
C ARG A 212 12.77 11.34 -37.80
N ARG A 213 13.19 10.15 -38.26
CA ARG A 213 12.39 8.91 -38.19
C ARG A 213 12.81 8.01 -37.02
N GLY A 214 14.11 7.96 -36.68
CA GLY A 214 14.63 7.09 -35.63
C GLY A 214 14.11 7.42 -34.24
N ARG A 215 13.77 8.68 -33.94
CA ARG A 215 13.18 9.08 -32.64
C ARG A 215 11.83 8.41 -32.37
N TRP A 216 11.01 8.25 -33.40
CA TRP A 216 9.68 7.69 -33.30
C TRP A 216 9.72 6.16 -33.29
N VAL A 217 10.65 5.55 -34.04
CA VAL A 217 10.91 4.11 -33.92
C VAL A 217 11.43 3.78 -32.52
N ALA A 218 12.36 4.58 -32.00
CA ALA A 218 12.89 4.43 -30.65
C ALA A 218 11.81 4.54 -29.57
N SER A 219 10.87 5.50 -29.67
CA SER A 219 9.78 5.63 -28.70
C SER A 219 8.80 4.47 -28.76
N ILE A 220 8.47 3.97 -29.96
CA ILE A 220 7.64 2.77 -30.12
C ILE A 220 8.31 1.58 -29.43
N LEU A 221 9.60 1.33 -29.71
CA LEU A 221 10.33 0.21 -29.11
C LEU A 221 10.43 0.34 -27.59
N ALA A 222 10.74 1.53 -27.07
CA ALA A 222 10.82 1.76 -25.63
C ALA A 222 9.45 1.56 -24.95
N ALA A 223 8.38 2.06 -25.55
CA ALA A 223 7.02 1.90 -25.01
C ALA A 223 6.54 0.45 -25.08
N LEU A 224 6.84 -0.30 -26.15
CA LEU A 224 6.51 -1.72 -26.25
C LEU A 224 7.30 -2.57 -25.26
N LEU A 225 8.59 -2.28 -25.04
CA LEU A 225 9.39 -2.95 -24.02
C LEU A 225 8.88 -2.64 -22.61
N GLY A 226 8.54 -1.38 -22.34
CA GLY A 226 7.89 -0.98 -21.09
C GLY A 226 6.57 -1.70 -20.88
N LEU A 227 5.76 -1.81 -21.93
CA LEU A 227 4.47 -2.51 -21.88
C LEU A 227 4.70 -3.99 -21.58
N GLY A 228 5.65 -4.63 -22.24
CA GLY A 228 6.05 -6.01 -21.97
C GLY A 228 6.49 -6.20 -20.52
N GLY A 229 7.33 -5.29 -19.99
CA GLY A 229 7.76 -5.30 -18.60
C GLY A 229 6.61 -5.15 -17.60
N VAL A 230 5.68 -4.21 -17.85
CA VAL A 230 4.50 -4.00 -17.00
C VAL A 230 3.56 -5.20 -17.04
N VAL A 231 3.28 -5.75 -18.22
CA VAL A 231 2.42 -6.94 -18.37
C VAL A 231 3.04 -8.14 -17.67
N LEU A 232 4.35 -8.38 -17.85
CA LEU A 232 5.05 -9.47 -17.20
C LEU A 232 5.08 -9.30 -15.67
N GLY A 233 5.35 -8.08 -15.18
CA GLY A 233 5.32 -7.77 -13.76
C GLY A 233 3.94 -7.99 -13.14
N ARG A 234 2.88 -7.52 -13.80
CA ARG A 234 1.50 -7.75 -13.36
C ARG A 234 1.13 -9.23 -13.35
N PHE A 235 1.57 -9.98 -14.35
CA PHE A 235 1.36 -11.42 -14.42
C PHE A 235 2.08 -12.17 -13.30
N ALA A 236 3.33 -11.80 -13.01
CA ALA A 236 4.08 -12.37 -11.90
C ALA A 236 3.43 -12.04 -10.55
N LEU A 237 3.03 -10.79 -10.34
CA LEU A 237 2.32 -10.34 -9.13
C LEU A 237 0.98 -11.07 -8.95
N GLY A 238 0.19 -11.23 -10.01
CA GLY A 238 -1.09 -11.94 -9.94
C GLY A 238 -0.97 -13.44 -9.67
N ARG A 239 0.22 -14.03 -9.80
CA ARG A 239 0.51 -15.41 -9.41
C ARG A 239 1.16 -15.54 -8.05
N PHE A 240 1.59 -14.43 -7.45
CA PHE A 240 2.14 -14.44 -6.11
C PHE A 240 1.05 -14.83 -5.13
N ARG A 241 1.26 -15.92 -4.39
CA ARG A 241 0.45 -16.31 -3.25
C ARG A 241 1.40 -16.62 -2.12
N MET A 242 1.26 -15.92 -1.00
CA MET A 242 1.99 -16.28 0.22
C MET A 242 1.58 -17.70 0.65
N PRO A 243 2.53 -18.55 1.10
CA PRO A 243 2.19 -19.78 1.79
C PRO A 243 1.29 -19.44 2.98
N ARG A 244 0.06 -19.98 3.00
CA ARG A 244 -0.82 -19.82 4.16
C ARG A 244 -0.26 -20.69 5.26
N ALA A 245 0.28 -20.08 6.32
CA ALA A 245 0.56 -20.81 7.53
C ALA A 245 -0.75 -21.07 8.29
N ASP A 246 -0.81 -22.16 9.04
CA ASP A 246 -1.98 -22.52 9.86
C ASP A 246 -2.19 -21.59 11.07
N SER A 247 -1.32 -20.60 11.27
CA SER A 247 -1.40 -19.61 12.35
C SER A 247 -2.20 -18.37 11.95
N VAL A 248 -2.84 -17.73 12.93
CA VAL A 248 -3.59 -16.46 12.77
C VAL A 248 -2.70 -15.36 12.17
N GLU A 249 -1.43 -15.28 12.63
CA GLU A 249 -0.43 -14.35 12.09
C GLU A 249 -0.20 -14.58 10.59
N GLY A 250 -0.08 -15.85 10.16
CA GLY A 250 0.08 -16.19 8.75
C GLY A 250 -1.16 -15.91 7.91
N ALA A 251 -2.35 -16.12 8.48
CA ALA A 251 -3.61 -15.77 7.81
C ALA A 251 -3.75 -14.26 7.61
N VAL A 252 -3.48 -13.45 8.65
CA VAL A 252 -3.52 -11.99 8.58
C VAL A 252 -2.47 -11.47 7.59
N THR A 253 -1.24 -11.96 7.69
CA THR A 253 -0.12 -11.53 6.83
C THR A 253 -0.37 -11.90 5.36
N GLY A 254 -0.86 -13.12 5.10
CA GLY A 254 -1.19 -13.56 3.75
C GLY A 254 -2.31 -12.72 3.11
N ARG A 255 -3.34 -12.38 3.88
CA ARG A 255 -4.44 -11.53 3.42
C ARG A 255 -4.01 -10.08 3.21
N LEU A 256 -3.14 -9.54 4.07
CA LEU A 256 -2.52 -8.23 3.87
C LEU A 256 -1.71 -8.19 2.57
N ALA A 257 -0.90 -9.22 2.33
CA ALA A 257 -0.12 -9.34 1.10
C ALA A 257 -1.02 -9.43 -0.15
N ASP A 258 -2.07 -10.25 -0.11
CA ASP A 258 -3.04 -10.36 -1.21
C ASP A 258 -3.75 -9.02 -1.48
N GLY A 259 -4.16 -8.31 -0.42
CA GLY A 259 -4.77 -6.98 -0.52
C GLY A 259 -3.82 -5.93 -1.09
N ALA A 260 -2.55 -5.95 -0.68
CA ALA A 260 -1.53 -5.05 -1.19
C ALA A 260 -1.24 -5.29 -2.69
N VAL A 261 -1.16 -6.56 -3.10
CA VAL A 261 -1.01 -6.94 -4.51
C VAL A 261 -2.22 -6.49 -5.33
N ALA A 262 -3.44 -6.73 -4.84
CA ALA A 262 -4.66 -6.31 -5.53
C ALA A 262 -4.72 -4.78 -5.69
N SER A 263 -4.43 -4.03 -4.63
CA SER A 263 -4.36 -2.56 -4.65
C SER A 263 -3.32 -2.05 -5.65
N LEU A 264 -2.12 -2.64 -5.68
CA LEU A 264 -1.09 -2.27 -6.64
C LEU A 264 -1.49 -2.59 -8.09
N LEU A 265 -2.15 -3.72 -8.33
CA LEU A 265 -2.64 -4.11 -9.65
C LEU A 265 -3.76 -3.18 -10.13
N GLU A 266 -4.64 -2.72 -9.25
CA GLU A 266 -5.67 -1.74 -9.57
C GLU A 266 -5.02 -0.38 -9.89
N TRP A 267 -4.11 0.08 -9.02
CA TRP A 267 -3.41 1.35 -9.19
C TRP A 267 -2.62 1.44 -10.50
N THR A 268 -2.00 0.34 -10.92
CA THR A 268 -1.19 0.27 -12.13
C THR A 268 -1.98 -0.12 -13.38
N ALA A 269 -3.31 -0.28 -13.29
CA ALA A 269 -4.16 -0.71 -14.40
C ALA A 269 -4.15 0.25 -15.61
N GLN A 270 -3.90 1.55 -15.37
CA GLN A 270 -3.87 2.56 -16.42
C GLN A 270 -2.52 2.64 -17.17
N VAL A 271 -1.44 2.12 -16.59
CA VAL A 271 -0.08 2.23 -17.17
C VAL A 271 0.01 1.62 -18.58
N PRO A 272 -0.55 0.43 -18.86
CA PRO A 272 -0.57 -0.12 -20.22
C PRO A 272 -1.23 0.83 -21.24
N TRP A 273 -2.32 1.49 -20.86
CA TRP A 273 -3.03 2.42 -21.74
C TRP A 273 -2.23 3.67 -22.05
N TRP A 274 -1.49 4.21 -21.08
CA TRP A 274 -0.57 5.33 -21.31
C TRP A 274 0.55 4.94 -22.27
N LEU A 275 1.13 3.75 -22.11
CA LEU A 275 2.19 3.25 -23.01
C LEU A 275 1.66 3.01 -24.43
N LEU A 276 0.46 2.45 -24.57
CA LEU A 276 -0.21 2.32 -25.87
C LEU A 276 -0.52 3.69 -26.49
N GLY A 277 -0.90 4.68 -25.68
CA GLY A 277 -1.06 6.06 -26.12
C GLY A 277 0.24 6.64 -26.70
N VAL A 278 1.37 6.42 -26.03
CA VAL A 278 2.70 6.80 -26.54
C VAL A 278 3.02 6.10 -27.87
N VAL A 279 2.71 4.80 -27.99
CA VAL A 279 2.86 4.07 -29.26
C VAL A 279 2.00 4.70 -30.35
N GLY A 280 0.72 4.96 -30.10
CA GLY A 280 -0.20 5.56 -31.06
C GLY A 280 0.27 6.91 -31.57
N VAL A 281 0.65 7.82 -30.66
CA VAL A 281 1.21 9.14 -31.02
C VAL A 281 2.48 8.99 -31.85
N SER A 282 3.35 8.06 -31.47
CA SER A 282 4.62 7.82 -32.16
C SER A 282 4.42 7.25 -33.57
N VAL A 283 3.43 6.39 -33.78
CA VAL A 283 3.06 5.85 -35.10
C VAL A 283 2.52 6.94 -36.03
N VAL A 284 1.65 7.82 -35.51
CA VAL A 284 1.13 8.96 -36.29
C VAL A 284 2.27 9.90 -36.67
N ALA A 285 3.13 10.26 -35.73
CA ALA A 285 4.26 11.16 -35.99
C ALA A 285 5.29 10.54 -36.94
N LEU A 286 5.53 9.22 -36.87
CA LEU A 286 6.35 8.49 -37.82
C LEU A 286 5.77 8.54 -39.24
N SER A 287 4.45 8.38 -39.38
CA SER A 287 3.74 8.46 -40.67
C SER A 287 3.88 9.86 -41.29
N VAL A 288 3.69 10.92 -40.51
CA VAL A 288 3.88 12.31 -40.97
C VAL A 288 5.35 12.57 -41.36
N ALA A 289 6.31 12.07 -40.57
CA ALA A 289 7.74 12.16 -40.89
C ALA A 289 8.12 11.32 -42.13
N ALA A 290 7.33 10.31 -42.48
CA ALA A 290 7.51 9.53 -43.69
C ALA A 290 7.05 10.30 -44.95
N MET A 291 5.89 10.95 -44.87
CA MET A 291 5.25 11.69 -45.97
C MET A 291 5.98 12.99 -46.35
N THR A 292 6.66 13.65 -45.41
CA THR A 292 7.39 14.90 -45.64
C THR A 292 8.76 14.74 -46.33
N LYS A 293 9.00 13.61 -47.01
CA LYS A 293 10.24 13.37 -47.76
C LYS A 293 10.15 14.10 -49.11
N LYS A 294 11.00 15.12 -49.29
CA LYS A 294 11.10 15.89 -50.54
C LYS A 294 11.37 14.92 -51.71
N PRO A 295 10.63 14.96 -52.83
CA PRO A 295 10.92 14.14 -53.99
C PRO A 295 12.34 14.44 -54.51
N PRO A 296 13.03 13.46 -55.11
CA PRO A 296 14.34 13.70 -55.72
C PRO A 296 14.21 14.82 -56.75
N ALA A 297 15.21 15.71 -56.78
CA ALA A 297 15.26 16.76 -57.79
C ALA A 297 15.22 16.11 -59.18
N PRO A 298 14.48 16.68 -60.16
CA PRO A 298 14.49 16.17 -61.51
C PRO A 298 15.92 16.16 -62.03
N GLU A 299 16.33 15.03 -62.59
CA GLU A 299 17.63 14.83 -63.22
C GLU A 299 17.77 15.88 -64.34
N PRO A 300 18.87 16.65 -64.40
CA PRO A 300 19.05 17.65 -65.44
C PRO A 300 19.07 16.94 -66.79
N ASP A 301 18.18 17.38 -67.68
CA ASP A 301 18.03 16.87 -69.05
C ASP A 301 19.40 16.95 -69.76
N PRO A 302 19.95 15.84 -70.27
CA PRO A 302 21.19 15.88 -71.05
C PRO A 302 20.88 16.47 -72.42
N GLY A 303 21.05 17.79 -72.53
CA GLY A 303 21.04 18.52 -73.80
C GLY A 303 22.21 18.16 -74.71
#